data_AF-A0A077WE12-F1
#
_entry.id   AF-A0A077WE12-F1
#
_cell.length_a   1.000
_cell.length_b   1.000
_cell.length_c   1.000
_cell.angle_alpha   90.00
_cell.angle_beta   90.00
_cell.angle_gamma   90.00
#
_symmetry.space_group_name_H-M   'P 1'
#
loop_
_entity.id
_entity.type
_entity.pdbx_description
1 polymer ?
#
loop_
_entity_poly.entity_id
_entity_poly.type
_entity_poly.pdbx_seq_one_letter_code
_entity_poly.pdbx_strand_id
1 'polypeptide(L)'
;MPINLVLPPPLILSTVPLVGLHCAQLGIDYILLRDDRCMIPKRMMMGGVHVFLPLALATRHDGCNLFLAAIPWFYAAYSTTLPMKQLSVQEWMESFNAIVLDVPDSVRAQIAEKPYRIKHVDARGTRQKGVMRMARGVIKLVFMHYCLDRLLPNDPASMLSLPWCHLSSLGYTLLYGCKAYTFLGVADVGMGIQQLILGLPQIDLFDAPILATSPKDFWSRRWSRPVRNLFHRIFYQTNNSLSTTSRGLMAFLTSGIMHELLVMCLCRRLTLENMAFFTLHGLAVMAQVALSKRLPESIIKSAAQPIIRVGCIIGNLGFFAMTGRLFLAPYLRHYASCS
;
A
#
# COMPACT_ATOMS: atom_id res chain seq x y z
N MET A 1 17.46 13.87 16.02
CA MET A 1 17.32 12.74 16.98
C MET A 1 16.08 11.95 16.62
N PRO A 2 16.13 10.62 16.48
CA PRO A 2 14.90 9.84 16.38
C PRO A 2 14.12 10.03 17.69
N ILE A 3 12.85 10.38 17.59
CA ILE A 3 11.94 10.42 18.75
C ILE A 3 11.78 8.97 19.19
N ASN A 4 12.53 8.53 20.20
CA ASN A 4 12.44 7.15 20.71
C ASN A 4 11.27 7.02 21.68
N LEU A 5 10.04 7.12 21.17
CA LEU A 5 8.85 6.82 21.95
C LEU A 5 8.55 5.33 21.81
N VAL A 6 8.71 4.59 22.91
CA VAL A 6 8.37 3.16 23.00
C VAL A 6 6.93 3.04 23.48
N LEU A 7 6.14 2.23 22.78
CA LEU A 7 4.75 1.96 23.14
C LEU A 7 4.67 0.79 24.13
N PRO A 8 3.67 0.77 25.04
CA PRO A 8 3.44 -0.38 25.93
C PRO A 8 3.16 -1.65 25.12
N PRO A 9 3.33 -2.86 25.68
CA PRO A 9 2.99 -4.09 24.98
C PRO A 9 1.49 -4.16 24.65
N PRO A 10 1.10 -4.71 23.48
CA PRO A 10 -0.32 -4.91 23.15
C PRO A 10 -0.89 -6.10 23.93
N LEU A 11 -2.21 -6.13 24.09
CA LEU A 11 -2.92 -7.31 24.57
C LEU A 11 -2.94 -8.36 23.47
N ILE A 12 -2.45 -9.55 23.80
CA ILE A 12 -2.35 -10.65 22.84
C ILE A 12 -3.66 -11.44 22.82
N LEU A 13 -4.32 -11.46 21.66
CA LEU A 13 -5.49 -12.27 21.39
C LEU A 13 -5.18 -13.34 20.35
N SER A 14 -5.97 -14.41 20.33
CA SER A 14 -5.90 -15.37 19.23
C SER A 14 -6.41 -14.73 17.94
N THR A 15 -5.93 -15.24 16.81
CA THR A 15 -6.18 -14.64 15.49
C THR A 15 -7.67 -14.57 15.15
N VAL A 16 -8.44 -15.62 15.45
CA VAL A 16 -9.86 -15.70 15.06
C VAL A 16 -10.72 -14.64 15.77
N PRO A 17 -10.68 -14.48 17.11
CA PRO A 17 -11.39 -13.38 17.79
C PRO A 17 -10.97 -11.99 17.31
N LEU A 18 -9.68 -11.76 17.05
CA LEU A 18 -9.22 -10.45 16.59
C LEU A 18 -9.70 -10.12 15.18
N VAL A 19 -9.69 -11.11 14.26
CA VAL A 19 -10.33 -10.97 12.94
C VAL A 19 -11.82 -10.65 13.09
N GLY A 20 -12.53 -11.39 13.96
CA GLY A 20 -13.94 -11.16 14.24
C GLY A 20 -14.22 -9.74 14.75
N LEU A 21 -13.35 -9.20 15.61
CA LEU A 21 -13.45 -7.85 16.13
C LEU A 21 -13.28 -6.78 15.04
N HIS A 22 -12.30 -6.95 14.14
CA HIS A 22 -12.14 -6.06 12.99
C HIS A 22 -13.31 -6.16 12.00
N CYS A 23 -13.88 -7.35 11.81
CA CYS A 23 -15.10 -7.50 11.01
C CYS A 23 -16.30 -6.79 11.65
N ALA A 24 -16.48 -6.92 12.97
CA ALA A 24 -17.52 -6.22 13.70
C ALA A 24 -17.33 -4.69 13.63
N GLN A 25 -16.09 -4.22 13.74
CA GLN A 25 -15.73 -2.81 13.57
C GLN A 25 -16.16 -2.28 12.18
N LEU A 26 -15.87 -3.00 11.10
CA LEU A 26 -16.31 -2.63 9.75
C LEU A 26 -17.84 -2.63 9.61
N GLY A 27 -18.54 -3.55 10.29
CA GLY A 27 -20.00 -3.54 10.35
C GLY A 27 -20.57 -2.32 11.09
N ILE A 28 -19.94 -1.90 12.18
CA ILE A 28 -20.32 -0.67 12.92
C ILE A 28 -20.08 0.56 12.03
N ASP A 29 -18.96 0.63 11.32
CA ASP A 29 -18.66 1.70 10.37
C ASP A 29 -19.75 1.84 9.31
N TYR A 30 -20.21 0.72 8.74
CA TYR A 30 -21.31 0.68 7.77
C TYR A 30 -22.58 1.31 8.35
N ILE A 31 -22.96 0.95 9.59
CA ILE A 31 -24.15 1.49 10.26
C ILE A 31 -23.99 2.99 10.54
N LEU A 32 -22.84 3.40 11.08
CA LEU A 32 -22.57 4.80 11.44
C LEU A 32 -22.57 5.72 10.22
N LEU A 33 -22.01 5.28 9.09
CA LEU A 33 -21.95 6.07 7.86
C LEU A 33 -23.30 6.22 7.14
N ARG A 34 -24.33 5.45 7.51
CA ARG A 34 -25.69 5.62 6.96
C ARG A 34 -26.49 6.73 7.63
N ASP A 35 -26.12 7.12 8.85
CA ASP A 35 -26.78 8.20 9.58
C ASP A 35 -26.05 9.53 9.34
N ASP A 36 -26.72 10.45 8.62
CA ASP A 36 -26.16 11.75 8.22
C ASP A 36 -26.01 12.75 9.37
N ARG A 37 -26.54 12.45 10.55
CA ARG A 37 -26.39 13.34 11.71
C ARG A 37 -24.93 13.40 12.12
N CYS A 38 -24.31 14.58 12.01
CA CYS A 38 -22.94 14.86 12.42
C CYS A 38 -21.87 13.93 11.79
N MET A 39 -21.73 13.98 10.47
CA MET A 39 -20.79 13.14 9.70
C MET A 39 -19.31 13.31 10.05
N ILE A 40 -18.86 14.53 10.35
CA ILE A 40 -17.44 14.81 10.63
C ILE A 40 -17.00 14.14 11.95
N PRO A 41 -17.69 14.33 13.09
CA PRO A 41 -17.38 13.63 14.33
C PRO A 41 -17.34 12.10 14.20
N LYS A 42 -18.30 11.51 13.47
CA LYS A 42 -18.35 10.07 13.23
C LYS A 42 -17.11 9.55 12.50
N ARG A 43 -16.70 10.23 11.42
CA ARG A 43 -15.50 9.85 10.65
C ARG A 43 -14.22 9.99 11.46
N MET A 44 -14.11 11.02 12.31
CA MET A 44 -12.97 11.18 13.22
C MET A 44 -12.92 10.05 14.26
N MET A 45 -14.07 9.72 14.85
CA MET A 45 -14.19 8.61 15.80
C MET A 45 -13.80 7.28 15.15
N MET A 46 -14.36 6.98 13.97
CA MET A 46 -14.02 5.78 13.20
C MET A 46 -12.51 5.72 12.91
N GLY A 47 -11.94 6.80 12.39
CA GLY A 47 -10.49 6.90 12.16
C GLY A 47 -9.68 6.64 13.44
N GLY A 48 -10.11 7.19 14.57
CA GLY A 48 -9.53 6.93 15.89
C GLY A 48 -9.56 5.45 16.26
N VAL A 49 -10.72 4.78 16.17
CA VAL A 49 -10.83 3.35 16.49
C VAL A 49 -9.94 2.50 15.59
N HIS A 50 -9.88 2.79 14.28
CA HIS A 50 -8.99 2.10 13.33
C HIS A 50 -7.50 2.32 13.60
N VAL A 51 -7.14 3.40 14.30
CA VAL A 51 -5.76 3.64 14.76
C VAL A 51 -5.50 2.91 16.08
N PHE A 52 -6.37 3.08 17.08
CA PHE A 52 -6.14 2.58 18.43
C PHE A 52 -6.27 1.07 18.57
N LEU A 53 -7.22 0.45 17.87
CA LEU A 53 -7.47 -0.98 18.01
C LEU A 53 -6.25 -1.86 17.65
N PRO A 54 -5.60 -1.71 16.47
CA PRO A 54 -4.40 -2.49 16.15
C PRO A 54 -3.17 -2.09 16.96
N LEU A 55 -3.17 -0.91 17.60
CA LEU A 55 -2.14 -0.52 18.56
C LEU A 55 -2.34 -1.20 19.93
N ALA A 56 -3.58 -1.44 20.34
CA ALA A 56 -3.90 -2.03 21.63
C ALA A 56 -3.94 -3.56 21.59
N LEU A 57 -4.38 -4.15 20.48
CA LEU A 57 -4.60 -5.60 20.33
C LEU A 57 -3.73 -6.15 19.21
N ALA A 58 -3.09 -7.28 19.46
CA ALA A 58 -2.26 -7.96 18.48
C ALA A 58 -2.38 -9.49 18.61
N THR A 59 -1.98 -10.21 17.57
CA THR A 59 -1.74 -11.65 17.62
C THR A 59 -0.27 -11.94 17.91
N ARG A 60 0.08 -13.20 18.15
CA ARG A 60 1.48 -13.66 18.23
C ARG A 60 2.20 -13.67 16.87
N HIS A 61 1.49 -13.42 15.77
CA HIS A 61 2.02 -13.50 14.42
C HIS A 61 2.16 -12.10 13.80
N ASP A 62 3.39 -11.60 13.76
CA ASP A 62 3.76 -10.28 13.22
C ASP A 62 3.23 -10.04 11.80
N GLY A 63 3.36 -11.04 10.92
CA GLY A 63 2.83 -10.97 9.56
C GLY A 63 1.32 -10.77 9.52
N CYS A 64 0.56 -11.44 10.39
CA CYS A 64 -0.89 -11.26 10.49
C CYS A 64 -1.24 -9.86 11.01
N ASN A 65 -0.51 -9.37 12.02
CA ASN A 65 -0.74 -8.05 12.61
C ASN A 65 -0.61 -6.91 11.58
N LEU A 66 0.34 -7.03 10.64
CA LEU A 66 0.49 -6.06 9.55
C LEU A 66 -0.78 -5.97 8.68
N PHE A 67 -1.36 -7.11 8.30
CA PHE A 67 -2.59 -7.14 7.51
C PHE A 67 -3.82 -6.72 8.32
N LEU A 68 -3.91 -7.10 9.59
CA LEU A 68 -5.00 -6.71 10.50
C LEU A 68 -5.00 -5.21 10.80
N ALA A 69 -3.83 -4.55 10.78
CA ALA A 69 -3.75 -3.10 10.87
C ALA A 69 -4.08 -2.40 9.54
N ALA A 70 -3.61 -2.93 8.41
CA ALA A 70 -3.74 -2.25 7.12
C ALA A 70 -5.10 -2.42 6.44
N ILE A 71 -5.67 -3.64 6.44
CA ILE A 71 -6.87 -3.96 5.66
C ILE A 71 -8.12 -3.24 6.21
N PRO A 72 -8.46 -3.32 7.50
CA PRO A 72 -9.65 -2.64 8.04
C PRO A 72 -9.58 -1.13 7.80
N TRP A 73 -8.40 -0.53 7.99
CA TRP A 73 -8.21 0.89 7.71
C TRP A 73 -8.47 1.24 6.23
N PHE A 74 -7.94 0.42 5.31
CA PHE A 74 -8.19 0.60 3.87
C PHE A 74 -9.70 0.53 3.55
N TYR A 75 -10.42 -0.42 4.16
CA TYR A 75 -11.87 -0.56 3.98
C TYR A 75 -12.64 0.63 4.57
N ALA A 76 -12.27 1.09 5.76
CA ALA A 76 -12.91 2.22 6.41
C ALA A 76 -12.68 3.52 5.63
N ALA A 77 -11.42 3.79 5.24
CA ALA A 77 -11.06 4.97 4.44
C ALA A 77 -11.86 5.00 3.13
N TYR A 78 -12.01 3.88 2.44
CA TYR A 78 -12.83 3.83 1.24
C TYR A 78 -14.32 4.07 1.51
N SER A 79 -14.88 3.44 2.54
CA SER A 79 -16.30 3.58 2.89
C SER A 79 -16.70 5.04 3.13
N THR A 80 -15.78 5.87 3.65
CA THR A 80 -16.03 7.31 3.84
C THR A 80 -16.26 8.09 2.52
N THR A 81 -15.84 7.53 1.38
CA THR A 81 -15.97 8.15 0.07
C THR A 81 -17.23 7.72 -0.70
N LEU A 82 -18.01 6.80 -0.12
CA LEU A 82 -19.18 6.21 -0.75
C LEU A 82 -20.50 6.84 -0.26
N PRO A 83 -21.54 6.90 -1.11
CA PRO A 83 -22.88 7.33 -0.72
C PRO A 83 -23.61 6.21 0.05
N MET A 84 -23.15 5.92 1.27
CA MET A 84 -23.57 4.76 2.08
C MET A 84 -25.08 4.63 2.31
N LYS A 85 -25.85 5.72 2.28
CA LYS A 85 -27.31 5.71 2.39
C LYS A 85 -28.01 4.90 1.30
N GLN A 86 -27.45 4.91 0.10
CA GLN A 86 -28.04 4.29 -1.09
C GLN A 86 -27.59 2.84 -1.27
N LEU A 87 -26.62 2.38 -0.46
CA LEU A 87 -25.99 1.08 -0.62
C LEU A 87 -26.53 0.10 0.41
N SER A 88 -27.09 -1.02 -0.07
CA SER A 88 -27.27 -2.22 0.73
C SER A 88 -25.90 -2.78 1.19
N VAL A 89 -25.91 -3.68 2.18
CA VAL A 89 -24.68 -4.35 2.63
C VAL A 89 -23.99 -5.09 1.48
N GLN A 90 -24.79 -5.72 0.61
CA GLN A 90 -24.28 -6.40 -0.58
C GLN A 90 -23.63 -5.41 -1.55
N GLU A 91 -24.29 -4.31 -1.88
CA GLU A 91 -23.74 -3.29 -2.80
C GLU A 91 -22.51 -2.59 -2.21
N TRP A 92 -22.45 -2.40 -0.89
CA TRP A 92 -21.26 -1.92 -0.21
C TRP A 92 -20.09 -2.91 -0.38
N MET A 93 -20.32 -4.20 -0.13
CA MET A 93 -19.30 -5.24 -0.34
C MET A 93 -18.87 -5.34 -1.81
N GLU A 94 -19.81 -5.19 -2.76
CA GLU A 94 -19.52 -5.15 -4.19
C GLU A 94 -18.73 -3.88 -4.60
N SER A 95 -18.97 -2.74 -3.96
CA SER A 95 -18.26 -1.49 -4.23
C SER A 95 -16.76 -1.56 -3.87
N PHE A 96 -16.37 -2.31 -2.83
CA PHE A 96 -14.95 -2.55 -2.55
C PHE A 96 -14.27 -3.31 -3.68
N ASN A 97 -14.97 -4.31 -4.22
CA ASN A 97 -14.49 -5.00 -5.40
C ASN A 97 -14.27 -3.98 -6.52
N ALA A 98 -15.10 -2.95 -6.69
CA ALA A 98 -14.95 -1.88 -7.70
C ALA A 98 -13.59 -1.16 -7.69
N ILE A 99 -13.03 -0.78 -6.52
CA ILE A 99 -11.67 -0.20 -6.48
C ILE A 99 -10.65 -1.21 -6.99
N VAL A 100 -10.89 -2.46 -6.60
CA VAL A 100 -10.07 -3.59 -6.94
C VAL A 100 -10.43 -4.10 -8.33
N LEU A 101 -11.42 -3.56 -9.08
CA LEU A 101 -11.74 -4.10 -10.40
C LEU A 101 -10.69 -3.68 -11.43
N ASP A 102 -10.38 -4.58 -12.35
CA ASP A 102 -9.55 -4.26 -13.51
C ASP A 102 -10.40 -3.68 -14.65
N VAL A 103 -10.90 -2.46 -14.42
CA VAL A 103 -11.69 -1.69 -15.40
C VAL A 103 -11.06 -0.32 -15.65
N PRO A 104 -11.29 0.31 -16.83
CA PRO A 104 -10.78 1.65 -17.11
C PRO A 104 -11.14 2.66 -16.01
N ASP A 105 -10.28 3.63 -15.75
CA ASP A 105 -10.45 4.57 -14.62
C ASP A 105 -11.75 5.40 -14.71
N SER A 106 -12.22 5.72 -15.93
CA SER A 106 -13.51 6.38 -16.16
C SER A 106 -14.69 5.51 -15.73
N VAL A 107 -14.65 4.21 -16.06
CA VAL A 107 -15.66 3.22 -15.69
C VAL A 107 -15.62 2.95 -14.19
N ARG A 108 -14.43 2.89 -13.59
CA ARG A 108 -14.25 2.74 -12.13
C ARG A 108 -14.85 3.92 -11.36
N ALA A 109 -14.67 5.14 -11.85
CA ALA A 109 -15.27 6.34 -11.26
C ALA A 109 -16.80 6.26 -11.30
N GLN A 110 -17.37 5.89 -12.45
CA GLN A 110 -18.81 5.70 -12.63
C GLN A 110 -19.39 4.59 -11.75
N ILE A 111 -18.74 3.43 -11.63
CA ILE A 111 -19.20 2.31 -10.79
C ILE A 111 -19.25 2.71 -9.31
N ALA A 112 -18.29 3.51 -8.85
CA ALA A 112 -18.28 3.95 -7.46
C ALA A 112 -19.28 5.08 -7.16
N GLU A 113 -19.72 5.82 -8.18
CA GLU A 113 -20.81 6.80 -8.06
C GLU A 113 -22.19 6.14 -8.18
N LYS A 114 -22.32 5.11 -9.02
CA LYS A 114 -23.53 4.29 -9.21
C LYS A 114 -23.11 2.82 -9.35
N PRO A 115 -23.24 1.99 -8.32
CA PRO A 115 -22.90 0.57 -8.41
C PRO A 115 -23.93 -0.14 -9.29
N TYR A 116 -23.69 -0.14 -10.60
CA TYR A 116 -24.42 -0.99 -11.52
C TYR A 116 -24.00 -2.44 -11.27
N ARG A 117 -24.97 -3.36 -11.25
CA ARG A 117 -24.73 -4.80 -11.45
C ARG A 117 -23.76 -4.95 -12.62
N ILE A 118 -22.57 -5.49 -12.37
CA ILE A 118 -21.57 -5.76 -13.40
C ILE A 118 -22.16 -6.81 -14.35
N LYS A 119 -22.89 -6.38 -15.38
CA LYS A 119 -23.49 -7.27 -16.36
C LYS A 119 -22.41 -7.66 -17.38
N HIS A 120 -22.19 -8.96 -17.50
CA HIS A 120 -21.27 -9.64 -18.42
C HIS A 120 -19.77 -9.52 -18.11
N VAL A 121 -19.34 -10.14 -17.01
CA VAL A 121 -17.95 -10.57 -16.87
C VAL A 121 -17.84 -12.00 -17.39
N ASP A 122 -16.86 -12.29 -18.26
CA ASP A 122 -16.46 -13.66 -18.55
C ASP A 122 -15.98 -14.34 -17.26
N ALA A 123 -16.88 -15.10 -16.63
CA ALA A 123 -16.61 -15.77 -15.37
C ALA A 123 -15.49 -16.81 -15.49
N ARG A 124 -15.34 -17.45 -16.66
CA ARG A 124 -14.32 -18.48 -16.87
C ARG A 124 -12.93 -17.85 -16.99
N GLY A 125 -12.77 -16.84 -17.84
CA GLY A 125 -11.51 -16.10 -17.97
C GLY A 125 -11.12 -15.40 -16.66
N THR A 126 -12.09 -14.91 -15.90
CA THR A 126 -11.84 -14.29 -14.59
C THR A 126 -11.33 -15.27 -13.55
N ARG A 127 -11.93 -16.47 -13.47
CA ARG A 127 -11.47 -17.53 -12.57
C ARG A 127 -10.08 -18.04 -12.96
N GLN A 128 -9.79 -18.18 -14.26
CA GLN A 128 -8.46 -18.55 -14.76
C GLN A 128 -7.39 -17.52 -14.36
N LYS A 129 -7.69 -16.22 -14.50
CA LYS A 129 -6.81 -15.15 -14.01
C LYS A 129 -6.56 -15.25 -12.50
N GLY A 130 -7.57 -15.65 -11.72
CA GLY A 130 -7.43 -15.93 -10.29
C GLY A 130 -6.40 -17.02 -10.01
N VAL A 131 -6.47 -18.16 -10.72
CA VAL A 131 -5.48 -19.24 -10.61
C VAL A 131 -4.07 -18.78 -11.00
N MET A 132 -3.94 -18.04 -12.11
CA MET A 132 -2.64 -17.49 -12.54
C MET A 132 -2.05 -16.55 -11.49
N ARG A 133 -2.89 -15.75 -10.82
CA ARG A 133 -2.48 -14.87 -9.73
C ARG A 133 -2.00 -15.65 -8.51
N MET A 134 -2.70 -16.72 -8.13
CA MET A 134 -2.26 -17.61 -7.06
C MET A 134 -0.90 -18.23 -7.39
N ALA A 135 -0.73 -18.75 -8.61
CA ALA A 135 0.54 -19.32 -9.05
C ALA A 135 1.68 -18.29 -8.99
N ARG A 136 1.45 -17.06 -9.47
CA ARG A 136 2.40 -15.94 -9.35
C ARG A 136 2.77 -15.66 -7.90
N GLY A 137 1.78 -15.63 -7.00
CA GLY A 137 1.99 -15.42 -5.57
C GLY A 137 2.85 -16.52 -4.93
N VAL A 138 2.55 -17.78 -5.23
CA VAL A 138 3.36 -18.93 -4.76
C VAL A 138 4.78 -18.87 -5.30
N ILE A 139 4.97 -18.58 -6.59
CA ILE A 139 6.30 -18.43 -7.20
C ILE A 139 7.11 -17.34 -6.49
N LYS A 140 6.49 -16.20 -6.18
CA LYS A 140 7.16 -15.12 -5.42
C LYS A 140 7.61 -15.60 -4.04
N LEU A 141 6.76 -16.32 -3.31
CA LEU A 141 7.07 -16.80 -1.96
C LEU A 141 8.15 -17.89 -1.97
N VAL A 142 8.11 -18.80 -2.95
CA VAL A 142 9.15 -19.82 -3.16
C VAL A 142 10.49 -19.15 -3.51
N PHE A 143 10.49 -18.20 -4.45
CA PHE A 143 11.69 -17.45 -4.80
C PHE A 143 12.25 -16.65 -3.62
N MET A 144 11.37 -16.05 -2.80
CA MET A 144 11.79 -15.37 -1.57
C MET A 144 12.54 -16.33 -0.64
N HIS A 145 11.92 -17.47 -0.33
CA HIS A 145 12.45 -18.41 0.67
C HIS A 145 13.73 -19.12 0.20
N TYR A 146 13.76 -19.59 -1.05
CA TYR A 146 14.87 -20.39 -1.55
C TYR A 146 15.99 -19.58 -2.20
N CYS A 147 15.72 -18.36 -2.67
CA CYS A 147 16.72 -17.53 -3.34
C CYS A 147 17.07 -16.28 -2.54
N LEU A 148 16.09 -15.42 -2.23
CA LEU A 148 16.39 -14.12 -1.62
C LEU A 148 16.89 -14.25 -0.18
N ASP A 149 16.28 -15.12 0.64
CA ASP A 149 16.69 -15.30 2.03
C ASP A 149 18.14 -15.78 2.17
N ARG A 150 18.66 -16.51 1.17
CA ARG A 150 20.07 -16.96 1.14
C ARG A 150 21.06 -15.86 0.77
N LEU A 151 20.61 -14.79 0.13
CA LEU A 151 21.45 -13.65 -0.27
C LEU A 151 21.49 -12.55 0.79
N LEU A 152 20.57 -12.60 1.76
CA LEU A 152 20.47 -11.64 2.84
C LEU A 152 21.38 -12.03 4.01
N PRO A 153 21.88 -11.04 4.77
CA PRO A 153 22.71 -11.33 5.93
C PRO A 153 21.90 -12.06 7.01
N ASN A 154 22.56 -12.96 7.75
CA ASN A 154 21.94 -13.71 8.85
C ASN A 154 21.35 -12.79 9.92
N ASP A 155 22.08 -11.73 10.29
CA ASP A 155 21.56 -10.66 11.14
C ASP A 155 20.99 -9.53 10.26
N PRO A 156 19.68 -9.26 10.31
CA PRO A 156 19.07 -8.20 9.52
C PRO A 156 19.59 -6.79 9.86
N ALA A 157 20.01 -6.54 11.10
CA ALA A 157 20.49 -5.24 11.54
C ALA A 157 21.92 -4.95 11.09
N SER A 158 22.69 -5.96 10.66
CA SER A 158 24.06 -5.79 10.16
C SER A 158 24.17 -4.79 9.00
N MET A 159 23.16 -4.70 8.14
CA MET A 159 23.09 -3.68 7.08
C MET A 159 23.15 -2.26 7.65
N LEU A 160 22.62 -2.03 8.85
CA LEU A 160 22.51 -0.71 9.47
C LEU A 160 23.84 -0.21 10.06
N SER A 161 24.82 -1.09 10.30
CA SER A 161 26.17 -0.66 10.70
C SER A 161 27.00 -0.13 9.53
N LEU A 162 26.64 -0.49 8.30
CA LEU A 162 27.32 -0.02 7.10
C LEU A 162 27.05 1.47 6.85
N PRO A 163 28.03 2.20 6.29
CA PRO A 163 27.81 3.57 5.83
C PRO A 163 26.68 3.62 4.81
N TRP A 164 25.86 4.68 4.90
CA TRP A 164 24.61 4.80 4.16
C TRP A 164 24.76 4.53 2.65
N CYS A 165 25.75 5.18 2.03
CA CYS A 165 26.02 5.11 0.59
C CYS A 165 27.06 4.05 0.20
N HIS A 166 27.46 3.17 1.12
CA HIS A 166 28.35 2.06 0.78
C HIS A 166 27.66 1.10 -0.19
N LEU A 167 28.39 0.54 -1.16
CA LEU A 167 27.80 -0.29 -2.22
C LEU A 167 27.02 -1.49 -1.65
N SER A 168 27.54 -2.13 -0.61
CA SER A 168 26.84 -3.23 0.07
C SER A 168 25.56 -2.77 0.78
N SER A 169 25.54 -1.57 1.37
CA SER A 169 24.33 -1.01 2.01
C SER A 169 23.23 -0.76 0.96
N LEU A 170 23.60 -0.19 -0.18
CA LEU A 170 22.70 0.02 -1.31
C LEU A 170 22.19 -1.31 -1.88
N GLY A 171 23.08 -2.29 -2.05
CA GLY A 171 22.74 -3.63 -2.52
C GLY A 171 21.77 -4.35 -1.60
N TYR A 172 22.04 -4.37 -0.28
CA TYR A 172 21.13 -4.96 0.70
C TYR A 172 19.79 -4.24 0.77
N THR A 173 19.78 -2.90 0.65
CA THR A 173 18.52 -2.13 0.58
C THR A 173 17.64 -2.62 -0.57
N LEU A 174 18.23 -2.84 -1.76
CA LEU A 174 17.49 -3.37 -2.90
C LEU A 174 17.06 -4.83 -2.70
N LEU A 175 17.92 -5.68 -2.13
CA LEU A 175 17.57 -7.08 -1.84
C LEU A 175 16.41 -7.19 -0.83
N TYR A 176 16.44 -6.40 0.24
CA TYR A 176 15.33 -6.32 1.18
C TYR A 176 14.06 -5.73 0.54
N GLY A 177 14.20 -4.76 -0.37
CA GLY A 177 13.09 -4.28 -1.20
C GLY A 177 12.48 -5.40 -2.06
N CYS A 178 13.31 -6.24 -2.68
CA CYS A 178 12.88 -7.42 -3.42
C CYS A 178 12.20 -8.45 -2.50
N LYS A 179 12.72 -8.67 -1.29
CA LYS A 179 12.09 -9.53 -0.27
C LYS A 179 10.70 -8.99 0.12
N ALA A 180 10.57 -7.69 0.37
CA ALA A 180 9.28 -7.07 0.67
C ALA A 180 8.28 -7.22 -0.49
N TYR A 181 8.73 -7.00 -1.75
CA TYR A 181 7.89 -7.18 -2.93
C TYR A 181 7.43 -8.63 -3.14
N THR A 182 8.31 -9.59 -2.89
CA THR A 182 8.01 -11.03 -3.03
C THR A 182 7.16 -11.56 -1.88
N PHE A 183 7.34 -11.05 -0.67
CA PHE A 183 6.48 -11.31 0.48
C PHE A 183 5.01 -10.93 0.21
N LEU A 184 4.77 -9.84 -0.55
CA LEU A 184 3.42 -9.47 -0.98
C LEU A 184 2.80 -10.46 -1.99
N GLY A 185 3.49 -11.55 -2.33
CA GLY A 185 2.92 -12.75 -2.92
C GLY A 185 1.80 -13.37 -2.09
N VAL A 186 1.79 -13.20 -0.76
CA VAL A 186 0.66 -13.61 0.10
C VAL A 186 -0.64 -12.92 -0.33
N ALA A 187 -0.57 -11.61 -0.65
CA ALA A 187 -1.72 -10.86 -1.13
C ALA A 187 -2.18 -11.32 -2.52
N ASP A 188 -1.24 -11.66 -3.42
CA ASP A 188 -1.57 -12.27 -4.71
C ASP A 188 -2.36 -13.59 -4.53
N VAL A 189 -1.94 -14.46 -3.61
CA VAL A 189 -2.66 -15.71 -3.30
C VAL A 189 -4.06 -15.41 -2.78
N GLY A 190 -4.19 -14.54 -1.77
CA GLY A 190 -5.49 -14.19 -1.19
C GLY A 190 -6.48 -13.60 -2.19
N MET A 191 -6.00 -12.65 -3.01
CA MET A 191 -6.81 -12.06 -4.09
C MET A 191 -7.15 -13.06 -5.19
N GLY A 192 -6.22 -13.96 -5.53
CA GLY A 192 -6.47 -15.01 -6.51
C GLY A 192 -7.56 -15.99 -6.05
N ILE A 193 -7.57 -16.36 -4.76
CA ILE A 193 -8.64 -17.16 -4.14
C ILE A 193 -9.97 -16.40 -4.20
N GLN A 194 -9.97 -15.12 -3.83
CA GLN A 194 -11.19 -14.29 -3.90
C GLN A 194 -11.73 -14.21 -5.32
N GLN A 195 -10.86 -13.96 -6.31
CA GLN A 195 -11.22 -13.91 -7.72
C GLN A 195 -11.70 -15.26 -8.26
N LEU A 196 -11.13 -16.37 -7.78
CA LEU A 196 -11.57 -17.73 -8.13
C LEU A 196 -12.95 -18.05 -7.57
N ILE A 197 -13.25 -17.66 -6.33
CA ILE A 197 -14.54 -17.94 -5.67
C ILE A 197 -15.63 -17.03 -6.24
N LEU A 198 -15.40 -15.72 -6.24
CA LEU A 198 -16.39 -14.71 -6.60
C LEU A 198 -16.57 -14.56 -8.12
N GLY A 199 -15.56 -14.93 -8.92
CA GLY A 199 -15.59 -14.73 -10.37
C GLY A 199 -15.61 -13.26 -10.79
N LEU A 200 -15.09 -12.36 -9.94
CA LEU A 200 -15.03 -10.91 -10.19
C LEU A 200 -13.61 -10.49 -10.64
N PRO A 201 -13.48 -9.64 -11.66
CA PRO A 201 -12.17 -9.31 -12.23
C PRO A 201 -11.43 -8.38 -11.29
N GLN A 202 -10.24 -8.75 -10.84
CA GLN A 202 -9.45 -7.91 -9.93
C GLN A 202 -8.21 -7.31 -10.60
N ILE A 203 -7.86 -6.09 -10.23
CA ILE A 203 -6.65 -5.36 -10.57
C ILE A 203 -5.48 -6.00 -9.84
N ASP A 204 -4.33 -6.07 -10.51
CA ASP A 204 -3.10 -6.48 -9.86
C ASP A 204 -2.65 -5.42 -8.85
N LEU A 205 -2.03 -5.85 -7.74
CA LEU A 205 -1.39 -4.91 -6.80
C LEU A 205 -0.29 -4.10 -7.49
N PHE A 206 0.45 -4.75 -8.38
CA PHE A 206 1.68 -4.24 -8.97
C PHE A 206 1.69 -4.42 -10.49
N ASP A 207 2.33 -3.49 -11.20
CA ASP A 207 2.61 -3.57 -12.64
C ASP A 207 4.11 -3.37 -12.88
N ALA A 208 4.86 -4.47 -12.87
CA ALA A 208 6.31 -4.52 -13.07
C ALA A 208 7.08 -3.35 -12.42
N PRO A 209 6.99 -3.16 -11.08
CA PRO A 209 7.47 -1.95 -10.40
C PRO A 209 8.99 -1.71 -10.53
N ILE A 210 9.77 -2.78 -10.70
CA ILE A 210 11.22 -2.72 -10.90
C ILE A 210 11.58 -2.02 -12.23
N LEU A 211 10.67 -2.01 -13.21
CA LEU A 211 10.85 -1.35 -14.51
C LEU A 211 10.42 0.12 -14.51
N ALA A 212 10.15 0.70 -13.34
CA ALA A 212 9.83 2.11 -13.21
C ALA A 212 11.01 2.99 -13.66
N THR A 213 10.75 3.91 -14.59
CA THR A 213 11.77 4.86 -15.07
C THR A 213 11.95 6.06 -14.15
N SER A 214 11.07 6.22 -13.14
CA SER A 214 11.11 7.36 -12.23
C SER A 214 10.23 7.13 -11.00
N PRO A 215 10.38 7.93 -9.93
CA PRO A 215 9.52 7.86 -8.75
C PRO A 215 8.04 8.06 -9.10
N LYS A 216 7.71 8.99 -10.02
CA LYS A 216 6.32 9.19 -10.46
C LYS A 216 5.77 7.96 -11.17
N ASP A 217 6.56 7.34 -12.05
CA ASP A 217 6.17 6.09 -12.73
C ASP A 217 5.88 4.98 -11.70
N PHE A 218 6.78 4.80 -10.74
CA PHE A 218 6.63 3.82 -9.68
C PHE A 218 5.33 4.03 -8.88
N TRP A 219 5.16 5.20 -8.25
CA TRP A 219 4.06 5.46 -7.31
C TRP A 219 2.70 5.69 -8.00
N SER A 220 2.68 6.31 -9.17
CA SER A 220 1.41 6.68 -9.84
C SER A 220 0.87 5.61 -10.80
N ARG A 221 1.64 4.56 -11.10
CA ARG A 221 1.20 3.54 -12.06
C ARG A 221 1.47 2.11 -11.60
N ARG A 222 2.66 1.85 -11.06
CA ARG A 222 3.19 0.49 -10.93
C ARG A 222 3.08 -0.11 -9.54
N TRP A 223 3.04 0.72 -8.50
CA TRP A 223 3.06 0.28 -7.10
C TRP A 223 1.70 0.46 -6.43
N SER A 224 1.24 -0.58 -5.72
CA SER A 224 0.02 -0.58 -4.90
C SER A 224 -1.19 0.08 -5.57
N ARG A 225 -1.58 -0.41 -6.75
CA ARG A 225 -2.66 0.16 -7.58
C ARG A 225 -3.98 0.40 -6.81
N PRO A 226 -4.45 -0.49 -5.91
CA PRO A 226 -5.64 -0.21 -5.08
C PRO A 226 -5.48 1.00 -4.15
N VAL A 227 -4.32 1.16 -3.50
CA VAL A 227 -4.02 2.31 -2.62
C VAL A 227 -3.94 3.60 -3.43
N ARG A 228 -3.28 3.55 -4.60
CA ARG A 228 -3.26 4.66 -5.55
C ARG A 228 -4.68 5.11 -5.91
N ASN A 229 -5.57 4.16 -6.25
CA ASN A 229 -6.95 4.47 -6.63
C ASN A 229 -7.73 5.11 -5.48
N LEU A 230 -7.54 4.61 -4.27
CA LEU A 230 -8.14 5.18 -3.07
C LEU A 230 -7.67 6.63 -2.85
N PHE A 231 -6.37 6.89 -2.91
CA PHE A 231 -5.84 8.25 -2.75
C PHE A 231 -6.26 9.19 -3.89
N HIS A 232 -6.37 8.69 -5.12
CA HIS A 232 -6.92 9.48 -6.22
C HIS A 232 -8.35 9.93 -5.92
N ARG A 233 -9.18 9.03 -5.40
CA ARG A 233 -10.55 9.36 -4.98
C ARG A 233 -10.57 10.38 -3.83
N ILE A 234 -9.81 10.13 -2.77
CA ILE A 234 -9.80 10.99 -1.57
C ILE A 234 -9.28 12.40 -1.91
N PHE A 235 -8.13 12.50 -2.56
CA PHE A 235 -7.43 13.77 -2.73
C PHE A 235 -7.72 14.49 -4.05
N TYR A 236 -7.99 13.76 -5.14
CA TYR A 236 -8.09 14.37 -6.48
C TYR A 236 -9.52 14.51 -6.99
N GLN A 237 -10.46 13.64 -6.57
CA GLN A 237 -11.88 13.73 -6.96
C GLN A 237 -12.70 14.64 -6.04
N THR A 238 -12.23 14.90 -4.81
CA THR A 238 -12.87 15.88 -3.93
C THR A 238 -12.62 17.30 -4.46
N ASN A 239 -13.68 18.09 -4.58
CA ASN A 239 -13.64 19.45 -5.13
C ASN A 239 -12.98 20.42 -4.15
N ASN A 240 -11.65 20.38 -4.09
CA ASN A 240 -10.83 21.19 -3.18
C ASN A 240 -10.10 22.29 -3.96
N SER A 241 -9.97 23.47 -3.36
CA SER A 241 -9.21 24.62 -3.90
C SER A 241 -7.68 24.38 -3.96
N LEU A 242 -7.22 23.20 -3.56
CA LEU A 242 -5.81 22.86 -3.47
C LEU A 242 -5.19 22.56 -4.84
N SER A 243 -3.96 23.04 -5.04
CA SER A 243 -3.20 22.73 -6.25
C SER A 243 -2.99 21.21 -6.41
N THR A 244 -2.85 20.72 -7.65
CA THR A 244 -2.52 19.32 -7.95
C THR A 244 -1.25 18.85 -7.24
N THR A 245 -0.29 19.77 -7.06
CA THR A 245 0.98 19.54 -6.37
C THR A 245 0.76 19.33 -4.87
N SER A 246 -0.04 20.20 -4.22
CA SER A 246 -0.40 20.07 -2.81
C SER A 246 -1.17 18.78 -2.51
N ARG A 247 -2.11 18.41 -3.39
CA ARG A 247 -2.86 17.14 -3.29
C ARG A 247 -1.93 15.92 -3.35
N GLY A 248 -0.92 15.96 -4.21
CA GLY A 248 0.11 14.92 -4.29
C GLY A 248 0.88 14.78 -2.99
N LEU A 249 1.36 15.89 -2.41
CA LEU A 249 2.09 15.86 -1.14
C LEU A 249 1.23 15.31 0.00
N MET A 250 -0.04 15.70 0.09
CA MET A 250 -0.97 15.18 1.09
C MET A 250 -1.15 13.67 0.99
N ALA A 251 -1.21 13.12 -0.23
CA ALA A 251 -1.28 11.67 -0.43
C ALA A 251 -0.03 10.96 0.12
N PHE A 252 1.16 11.50 -0.14
CA PHE A 252 2.42 10.96 0.40
C PHE A 252 2.52 11.10 1.91
N LEU A 253 2.16 12.25 2.49
CA LEU A 253 2.14 12.44 3.94
C LEU A 253 1.16 11.49 4.62
N THR A 254 -0.03 11.31 4.05
CA THR A 254 -1.01 10.34 4.57
C THR A 254 -0.46 8.92 4.50
N SER A 255 0.21 8.55 3.41
CA SER A 255 0.94 7.27 3.31
C SER A 255 2.01 7.13 4.40
N GLY A 256 2.78 8.19 4.65
CA GLY A 256 3.79 8.26 5.69
C GLY A 256 3.22 8.01 7.08
N ILE A 257 2.11 8.68 7.43
CA ILE A 257 1.38 8.47 8.69
C ILE A 257 0.95 7.00 8.80
N MET A 258 0.34 6.45 7.75
CA MET A 258 -0.14 5.07 7.78
C MET A 258 1.01 4.08 7.97
N HIS A 259 2.12 4.25 7.28
CA HIS A 259 3.28 3.38 7.44
C HIS A 259 4.00 3.58 8.78
N GLU A 260 3.91 4.75 9.39
CA GLU A 260 4.40 4.99 10.74
C GLU A 260 3.50 4.30 11.78
N LEU A 261 2.18 4.33 11.59
CA LEU A 261 1.23 3.57 12.40
C LEU A 261 1.50 2.06 12.32
N LEU A 262 1.80 1.53 11.13
CA LEU A 262 2.17 0.11 10.97
C LEU A 262 3.46 -0.23 11.73
N VAL A 263 4.46 0.67 11.70
CA VAL A 263 5.68 0.51 12.51
C VAL A 263 5.37 0.56 14.00
N MET A 264 4.47 1.43 14.46
CA MET A 264 4.06 1.45 15.86
C MET A 264 3.28 0.20 16.28
N CYS A 265 2.44 -0.35 15.40
CA CYS A 265 1.70 -1.58 15.66
C CYS A 265 2.65 -2.77 15.81
N LEU A 266 3.61 -2.90 14.89
CA LEU A 266 4.53 -4.03 14.82
C LEU A 266 5.75 -3.87 15.73
N CYS A 267 6.52 -2.81 15.53
CA CYS A 267 7.80 -2.59 16.20
C CYS A 267 7.67 -1.92 17.58
N ARG A 268 6.45 -1.54 17.99
CA ARG A 268 6.14 -0.84 19.25
C ARG A 268 6.98 0.41 19.47
N ARG A 269 7.34 1.11 18.40
CA ARG A 269 8.15 2.34 18.43
C ARG A 269 7.67 3.33 17.39
N LEU A 270 7.68 4.61 17.77
CA LEU A 270 7.64 5.72 16.82
C LEU A 270 9.07 6.00 16.36
N THR A 271 9.34 6.10 15.06
CA THR A 271 10.67 6.40 14.52
C THR A 271 10.68 7.61 13.57
N LEU A 272 9.54 7.90 12.94
CA LEU A 272 9.35 8.88 11.86
C LEU A 272 10.17 8.59 10.59
N GLU A 273 10.82 7.42 10.49
CA GLU A 273 11.65 7.07 9.33
C GLU A 273 10.77 6.76 8.10
N ASN A 274 9.63 6.09 8.29
CA ASN A 274 8.68 5.86 7.20
C ASN A 274 8.02 7.16 6.77
N MET A 275 7.68 8.04 7.72
CA MET A 275 7.19 9.38 7.41
C MET A 275 8.20 10.15 6.54
N ALA A 276 9.49 10.13 6.91
CA ALA A 276 10.54 10.79 6.15
C ALA A 276 10.69 10.18 4.75
N PHE A 277 10.64 8.85 4.63
CA PHE A 277 10.68 8.15 3.35
C PHE A 277 9.58 8.62 2.40
N PHE A 278 8.31 8.59 2.82
CA PHE A 278 7.21 9.00 1.94
C PHE A 278 7.24 10.49 1.64
N THR A 279 7.62 11.34 2.61
CA THR A 279 7.75 12.79 2.38
C THR A 279 8.79 13.08 1.31
N LEU A 280 9.98 12.46 1.40
CA LEU A 280 11.05 12.61 0.43
C LEU A 280 10.62 12.16 -0.98
N HIS A 281 9.95 11.01 -1.07
CA HIS A 281 9.42 10.49 -2.34
C HIS A 281 8.34 11.40 -2.92
N GLY A 282 7.46 11.96 -2.08
CA GLY A 282 6.46 12.93 -2.51
C GLY A 282 7.07 14.18 -3.10
N LEU A 283 8.08 14.76 -2.43
CA LEU A 283 8.84 15.89 -2.94
C LEU A 283 9.55 15.57 -4.25
N ALA A 284 10.15 14.38 -4.38
CA ALA A 284 10.79 13.93 -5.62
C ALA A 284 9.79 13.84 -6.79
N VAL A 285 8.59 13.28 -6.55
CA VAL A 285 7.52 13.22 -7.56
C VAL A 285 7.04 14.63 -7.95
N MET A 286 6.87 15.54 -6.98
CA MET A 286 6.47 16.91 -7.25
C MET A 286 7.52 17.68 -8.06
N ALA A 287 8.80 17.53 -7.70
CA ALA A 287 9.92 18.10 -8.45
C ALA A 287 9.96 17.56 -9.88
N GLN A 288 9.76 16.25 -10.06
CA GLN A 288 9.68 15.63 -11.38
C GLN A 288 8.51 16.17 -12.20
N VAL A 289 7.33 16.36 -11.60
CA VAL A 289 6.17 16.96 -12.28
C VAL A 289 6.47 18.40 -12.69
N ALA A 290 7.06 19.21 -11.80
CA ALA A 290 7.44 20.59 -12.10
C ALA A 290 8.49 20.66 -13.22
N LEU A 291 9.49 19.77 -13.20
CA LEU A 291 10.52 19.68 -14.23
C LEU A 291 9.93 19.25 -15.58
N SER A 292 9.03 18.26 -15.59
CA SER A 292 8.38 17.78 -16.81
C SER A 292 7.58 18.86 -17.56
N LYS A 293 7.10 19.89 -16.85
CA LYS A 293 6.42 21.05 -17.45
C LYS A 293 7.39 22.07 -18.08
N ARG A 294 8.67 22.00 -17.74
CA ARG A 294 9.73 22.92 -18.22
C ARG A 294 10.61 22.29 -19.31
N LEU A 295 10.56 20.97 -19.48
CA LEU A 295 11.38 20.26 -20.46
C LEU A 295 10.78 20.41 -21.87
N PRO A 296 11.60 20.68 -22.91
CA PRO A 296 11.18 20.64 -24.30
C PRO A 296 10.60 19.28 -24.68
N GLU A 297 9.61 19.26 -25.58
CA GLU A 297 9.01 18.01 -26.07
C GLU A 297 10.02 17.04 -26.68
N SER A 298 11.08 17.56 -27.31
CA SER A 298 12.16 16.76 -27.88
C SER A 298 12.86 15.91 -26.83
N ILE A 299 13.13 16.47 -25.64
CA ILE A 299 13.74 15.74 -24.52
C ILE A 299 12.78 14.70 -23.95
N ILE A 300 11.49 15.04 -23.86
CA ILE A 300 10.46 14.10 -23.38
C ILE A 300 10.34 12.91 -24.33
N LYS A 301 10.37 13.14 -25.65
CA LYS A 301 10.34 12.08 -26.67
C LYS A 301 11.60 11.22 -26.64
N SER A 302 12.78 11.82 -26.40
CA SER A 302 14.03 11.08 -26.23
C SER A 302 14.00 10.11 -25.05
N ALA A 303 13.21 10.37 -24.00
CA ALA A 303 13.05 9.43 -22.88
C ALA A 303 12.48 8.05 -23.28
N ALA A 304 11.87 7.93 -24.47
CA ALA A 304 11.42 6.65 -25.00
C ALA A 304 12.56 5.79 -25.60
N GLN A 305 13.73 6.38 -25.87
CA GLN A 305 14.88 5.65 -26.41
C GLN A 305 15.33 4.56 -25.43
N PRO A 306 15.62 3.32 -25.88
CA PRO A 306 15.94 2.20 -24.99
C PRO A 306 17.09 2.49 -24.03
N ILE A 307 18.16 3.14 -24.51
CA ILE A 307 19.34 3.45 -23.69
C ILE A 307 19.02 4.44 -22.57
N ILE A 308 18.26 5.50 -22.88
CA ILE A 308 17.83 6.51 -21.90
C ILE A 308 16.88 5.87 -20.90
N ARG A 309 15.95 5.03 -21.39
CA ARG A 309 15.01 4.31 -20.54
C ARG A 309 15.71 3.40 -19.54
N VAL A 310 16.71 2.63 -19.97
CA VAL A 310 17.52 1.78 -19.07
C VAL A 310 18.27 2.65 -18.06
N GLY A 311 18.88 3.75 -18.49
CA GLY A 311 19.52 4.72 -17.60
C GLY A 311 18.56 5.29 -16.53
N CYS A 312 17.33 5.63 -16.92
CA CYS A 312 16.28 6.09 -16.01
C CYS A 312 15.86 5.01 -15.02
N ILE A 313 15.75 3.74 -15.44
CA ILE A 313 15.46 2.61 -14.54
C ILE A 313 16.58 2.44 -13.52
N ILE A 314 17.85 2.42 -13.96
CA ILE A 314 19.01 2.31 -13.06
C ILE A 314 19.04 3.49 -12.09
N GLY A 315 18.83 4.71 -12.57
CA GLY A 315 18.78 5.90 -11.73
C GLY A 315 17.66 5.84 -10.69
N ASN A 316 16.47 5.36 -11.08
CA ASN A 316 15.37 5.16 -10.16
C ASN A 316 15.68 4.07 -9.12
N LEU A 317 16.29 2.95 -9.52
CA LEU A 317 16.74 1.92 -8.57
C LEU A 317 17.80 2.48 -7.61
N GLY A 318 18.73 3.31 -8.08
CA GLY A 318 19.70 4.01 -7.24
C GLY A 318 19.02 4.93 -6.21
N PHE A 319 18.01 5.70 -6.64
CA PHE A 319 17.20 6.52 -5.73
C PHE A 319 16.49 5.67 -4.66
N PHE A 320 15.91 4.54 -5.03
CA PHE A 320 15.31 3.60 -4.07
C PHE A 320 16.35 2.93 -3.17
N ALA A 321 17.54 2.62 -3.67
CA ALA A 321 18.63 2.06 -2.87
C ALA A 321 19.12 3.06 -1.80
N MET A 322 19.21 4.34 -2.15
CA MET A 322 19.62 5.39 -1.20
C MET A 322 18.54 5.71 -0.18
N THR A 323 17.26 5.66 -0.56
CA THR A 323 16.16 6.13 0.31
C THR A 323 15.47 4.99 1.04
N GLY A 324 15.47 3.78 0.49
CA GLY A 324 14.77 2.60 1.00
C GLY A 324 15.21 2.16 2.39
N ARG A 325 16.44 2.50 2.81
CA ARG A 325 16.88 2.29 4.18
C ARG A 325 15.99 2.99 5.22
N LEU A 326 15.44 4.17 4.92
CA LEU A 326 14.46 4.85 5.78
C LEU A 326 13.20 4.01 5.96
N PHE A 327 12.77 3.30 4.91
CA PHE A 327 11.59 2.44 4.99
C PHE A 327 11.87 1.13 5.74
N LEU A 328 13.05 0.55 5.55
CA LEU A 328 13.38 -0.78 6.05
C LEU A 328 13.92 -0.78 7.49
N ALA A 329 14.67 0.25 7.88
CA ALA A 329 15.39 0.29 9.16
C ALA A 329 14.53 -0.01 10.40
N PRO A 330 13.28 0.49 10.55
CA PRO A 330 12.45 0.15 11.71
C PRO A 330 12.20 -1.35 11.85
N TYR A 331 11.95 -2.03 10.73
CA TYR A 331 11.65 -3.46 10.70
C TYR A 331 12.90 -4.30 10.94
N LEU A 332 14.02 -3.93 10.32
CA LEU A 332 15.29 -4.64 10.50
C LEU A 332 15.76 -4.58 11.96
N ARG A 333 15.59 -3.43 12.63
CA ARG A 333 15.88 -3.28 14.07
C ARG A 333 14.98 -4.15 14.94
N HIS A 334 13.69 -4.24 14.60
CA HIS A 334 12.72 -5.09 15.32
C HIS A 334 13.10 -6.57 15.21
N TYR A 335 13.27 -7.07 14.00
CA TYR A 335 13.58 -8.50 13.80
C TYR A 335 14.94 -8.90 14.38
N ALA A 336 15.96 -8.04 14.33
CA ALA A 336 17.23 -8.31 14.98
C ALA A 336 17.12 -8.38 16.51
N SER A 337 16.18 -7.67 17.13
CA SER A 337 15.95 -7.75 18.60
C SER A 337 15.13 -8.97 19.03
N CYS A 338 14.47 -9.65 18.09
CA CYS A 338 13.69 -10.86 18.33
C CYS A 338 14.46 -12.14 17.99
N SER A 339 15.64 -12.02 17.37
CA SER A 339 16.52 -13.12 16.96
C SER A 339 17.43 -13.55 18.11
#